data_AF-A0A7Y5VY42-F1
#
_entry.id   AF-A0A7Y5VY42-F1
#
_cell.length_a   1.000
_cell.length_b   1.000
_cell.length_c   1.000
_cell.angle_alpha   90.00
_cell.angle_beta   90.00
_cell.angle_gamma   90.00
#
_symmetry.space_group_name_H-M   'P 1'
#
loop_
_entity.id
_entity.type
_entity.pdbx_description
1 polymer ?
#
loop_
_entity_poly.entity_id
_entity_poly.type
_entity_poly.pdbx_seq_one_letter_code
_entity_poly.pdbx_strand_id
1 'polypeptide(L)'
;MRRLFGFISLVWLAGLGATVALAQDSNAPGTSPTTQPPAETVPTDTKPTDTKPSDGKPADSKSPAKQPAKAPSKPATKPTTPPGPQPSAPAKPAIKVVETRPSEPGPYVKREKSKDWLVTINVDVQSTRNDMRDPKNTVMPDTTPFKFETLSVVFPLPPTTASASPDRSSVKAVLKLQDVPVMPPAVTILDKQITGQPYQSGVSLIKMVAENGVCREIGFEVSYKSTAYNTVYDEAAAAKVEWPKDGWPVVVASTFNPQMFVDYAMFRDARSGAVSRRDFDTEFLQTWINEQTKGKPTSVPPATLAKWIAGQLMGRLQPSGEGLTYLQNGQLQGIGVIGPEVTFQRGRGSDFDIAATLVAAYRMAGLPARLVIGWDTGTGGDDNNAIIDEVKGGRKMLKPWVEWALYDEAKRTLNWVPVDLAKMRKQSSRAPSMDRAWKYFGTHDELRGVVPIALHFHPPTTVESFGSPAMWGWMMTPDPPEVGFQAVRIRADRPSSTAEDLKRKREPQKK
;
A
#
# COMPACT_ATOMS: atom_id res chain seq x y z
N MET A 1 -14.38 63.18 -5.38
CA MET A 1 -13.79 64.04 -6.42
C MET A 1 -12.47 63.45 -6.88
N ARG A 2 -12.30 63.31 -8.18
CA ARG A 2 -11.08 62.85 -8.87
C ARG A 2 -9.96 63.91 -8.80
N ARG A 3 -8.70 63.47 -8.69
CA ARG A 3 -7.46 63.95 -9.36
C ARG A 3 -6.26 63.24 -8.71
N LEU A 4 -5.54 62.33 -9.40
CA LEU A 4 -4.39 62.52 -10.32
C LEU A 4 -3.15 63.14 -9.68
N PHE A 5 -2.02 62.41 -9.73
CA PHE A 5 -0.56 62.72 -9.68
C PHE A 5 0.11 61.50 -9.01
N GLY A 6 0.96 60.66 -9.59
CA GLY A 6 1.92 60.86 -10.67
C GLY A 6 3.30 61.11 -10.06
N PHE A 7 4.07 60.07 -9.71
CA PHE A 7 5.53 60.18 -9.55
C PHE A 7 6.26 58.88 -9.91
N ILE A 8 7.21 59.06 -10.80
CA ILE A 8 8.19 58.11 -11.35
C ILE A 8 9.34 57.97 -10.34
N SER A 9 9.86 56.77 -10.15
CA SER A 9 11.24 56.58 -9.66
C SER A 9 11.85 55.35 -10.32
N LEU A 10 12.66 55.65 -11.33
CA LEU A 10 13.64 54.79 -11.96
C LEU A 10 14.88 54.79 -11.05
N VAL A 11 15.34 53.63 -10.58
CA VAL A 11 16.69 53.49 -10.01
C VAL A 11 17.40 52.36 -10.74
N TRP A 12 18.37 52.77 -11.54
CA TRP A 12 19.45 51.95 -12.05
C TRP A 12 20.49 51.76 -10.95
N LEU A 13 20.93 50.53 -10.69
CA LEU A 13 22.26 50.27 -10.12
C LEU A 13 22.90 49.08 -10.83
N ALA A 14 24.00 49.36 -11.51
CA ALA A 14 25.03 48.41 -11.95
C ALA A 14 25.54 47.62 -10.72
N GLY A 15 25.87 46.34 -10.81
CA GLY A 15 26.86 45.73 -11.70
C GLY A 15 28.04 45.28 -10.82
N LEU A 16 28.15 43.99 -10.55
CA LEU A 16 29.35 43.34 -10.03
C LEU A 16 29.28 41.85 -10.40
N GLY A 17 29.97 41.52 -11.48
CA GLY A 17 30.23 40.15 -11.89
C GLY A 17 31.30 39.53 -11.01
N ALA A 18 31.03 38.35 -10.48
CA ALA A 18 32.03 37.49 -9.87
C ALA A 18 32.21 36.25 -10.75
N THR A 19 33.32 36.24 -11.47
CA THR A 19 33.86 35.11 -12.22
C THR A 19 34.34 34.06 -11.23
N VAL A 20 33.67 32.90 -11.15
CA VAL A 20 34.15 31.74 -10.38
C VAL A 20 35.05 30.92 -11.29
N ALA A 21 36.34 30.92 -10.96
CA ALA A 21 37.35 30.08 -11.58
C ALA A 21 37.14 28.60 -11.18
N LEU A 22 37.06 27.73 -12.19
CA LEU A 22 37.12 26.29 -12.07
C LEU A 22 38.56 25.86 -11.76
N ALA A 23 38.82 25.48 -10.51
CA ALA A 23 40.01 24.72 -10.14
C ALA A 23 39.73 23.22 -10.35
N GLN A 24 40.43 22.63 -11.32
CA GLN A 24 40.52 21.19 -11.52
C GLN A 24 41.53 20.62 -10.53
N ASP A 25 41.07 20.01 -9.45
CA ASP A 25 41.91 19.12 -8.63
C ASP A 25 41.77 17.69 -9.14
N SER A 26 42.85 17.23 -9.76
CA SER A 26 43.08 15.84 -10.13
C SER A 26 43.87 15.18 -9.00
N ASN A 27 43.22 14.33 -8.23
CA ASN A 27 43.91 13.43 -7.31
C ASN A 27 43.27 12.05 -7.37
N ALA A 28 43.95 11.16 -8.08
CA ALA A 28 43.71 9.73 -8.09
C ALA A 28 44.39 9.09 -6.87
N PRO A 29 43.73 8.18 -6.14
CA PRO A 29 44.42 7.18 -5.34
C PRO A 29 44.51 5.87 -6.11
N GLY A 30 45.75 5.41 -6.30
CA GLY A 30 46.06 4.11 -6.88
C GLY A 30 45.56 2.96 -6.03
N THR A 31 44.96 1.97 -6.70
CA THR A 31 44.62 0.67 -6.13
C THR A 31 45.64 -0.36 -6.57
N SER A 32 46.35 -0.93 -5.60
CA SER A 32 47.21 -2.11 -5.79
C SER A 32 46.34 -3.35 -6.10
N PRO A 33 46.82 -4.28 -6.93
CA PRO A 33 46.11 -5.52 -7.22
C PRO A 33 46.35 -6.53 -6.10
N THR A 34 45.29 -6.86 -5.34
CA THR A 34 45.30 -8.01 -4.44
C THR A 34 44.84 -9.24 -5.21
N THR A 35 45.80 -10.11 -5.53
CA THR A 35 45.59 -11.43 -6.13
C THR A 35 44.86 -12.34 -5.13
N GLN A 36 43.62 -12.72 -5.44
CA GLN A 36 42.86 -13.72 -4.69
C GLN A 36 43.08 -15.10 -5.33
N PRO A 37 43.42 -16.15 -4.56
CA PRO A 37 43.51 -17.50 -5.08
C PRO A 37 42.10 -18.09 -5.37
N PRO A 38 41.96 -18.99 -6.35
CA PRO A 38 40.69 -19.61 -6.67
C PRO A 38 40.23 -20.53 -5.54
N ALA A 39 38.97 -20.40 -5.15
CA ALA A 39 38.32 -21.31 -4.21
C ALA A 39 38.10 -22.68 -4.87
N GLU A 40 38.67 -23.71 -4.28
CA GLU A 40 38.35 -25.11 -4.57
C GLU A 40 36.91 -25.41 -4.18
N THR A 41 36.07 -25.74 -5.16
CA THR A 41 34.76 -26.35 -4.94
C THR A 41 34.95 -27.84 -4.67
N VAL A 42 34.79 -28.25 -3.41
CA VAL A 42 34.63 -29.66 -3.03
C VAL A 42 33.24 -30.14 -3.47
N PRO A 43 33.11 -31.24 -4.25
CA PRO A 43 31.82 -31.81 -4.57
C PRO A 43 31.30 -32.59 -3.35
N THR A 44 30.13 -32.20 -2.84
CA THR A 44 29.36 -33.01 -1.89
C THR A 44 28.57 -34.06 -2.67
N ASP A 45 28.97 -35.33 -2.50
CA ASP A 45 28.24 -36.51 -2.94
C ASP A 45 26.88 -36.63 -2.21
N THR A 46 25.80 -36.30 -2.91
CA THR A 46 24.45 -36.73 -2.53
C THR A 46 24.11 -38.04 -3.26
N LYS A 47 24.20 -39.12 -2.49
CA LYS A 47 23.75 -40.48 -2.83
C LYS A 47 22.28 -40.47 -3.30
N PRO A 48 21.95 -41.03 -4.48
CA PRO A 48 20.56 -41.22 -4.91
C PRO A 48 19.90 -42.33 -4.09
N THR A 49 18.73 -42.05 -3.53
CA THR A 49 17.83 -43.08 -3.00
C THR A 49 17.10 -43.76 -4.15
N ASP A 50 17.31 -45.07 -4.28
CA ASP A 50 16.63 -45.96 -5.22
C ASP A 50 15.12 -46.02 -4.92
N THR A 51 14.30 -45.48 -5.83
CA THR A 51 12.88 -45.82 -5.94
C THR A 51 12.67 -46.78 -7.11
N LYS A 52 12.36 -48.02 -6.74
CA LYS A 52 11.97 -49.14 -7.59
C LYS A 52 10.78 -48.78 -8.52
N PRO A 53 10.85 -49.03 -9.83
CA PRO A 53 9.69 -48.91 -10.72
C PRO A 53 8.75 -50.11 -10.53
N SER A 54 7.46 -49.84 -10.41
CA SER A 54 6.41 -50.85 -10.47
C SER A 54 5.94 -51.04 -11.91
N ASP A 55 6.10 -52.26 -12.43
CA ASP A 55 5.62 -52.70 -13.73
C ASP A 55 4.08 -52.63 -13.82
N GLY A 56 3.57 -51.68 -14.60
CA GLY A 56 2.17 -51.58 -14.99
C GLY A 56 1.98 -51.98 -16.46
N LYS A 57 1.48 -53.19 -16.67
CA LYS A 57 1.12 -53.78 -17.97
C LYS A 57 0.01 -52.96 -18.67
N PRO A 58 0.13 -52.63 -19.97
CA PRO A 58 -0.95 -51.99 -20.71
C PRO A 58 -2.05 -53.00 -21.07
N ALA A 59 -3.30 -52.66 -20.75
CA ALA A 59 -4.48 -53.42 -21.15
C ALA A 59 -5.01 -52.89 -22.49
N ASP A 60 -5.16 -53.81 -23.44
CA ASP A 60 -5.79 -53.61 -24.74
C ASP A 60 -7.24 -53.13 -24.58
N SER A 61 -7.56 -51.95 -25.09
CA SER A 61 -8.94 -51.47 -25.23
C SER A 61 -9.38 -51.55 -26.70
N LYS A 62 -10.26 -52.51 -26.93
CA LYS A 62 -10.92 -52.85 -28.20
C LYS A 62 -12.01 -51.82 -28.51
N SER A 63 -11.93 -51.17 -29.67
CA SER A 63 -12.94 -50.23 -30.18
C SER A 63 -14.33 -50.90 -30.38
N PRO A 64 -15.44 -50.33 -29.88
CA PRO A 64 -16.78 -50.71 -30.29
C PRO A 64 -17.27 -49.88 -31.48
N ALA A 65 -18.03 -50.56 -32.33
CA ALA A 65 -18.60 -50.10 -33.59
C ALA A 65 -19.62 -48.95 -33.45
N LYS A 66 -19.65 -48.09 -34.49
CA LYS A 66 -20.64 -47.04 -34.74
C LYS A 66 -22.08 -47.60 -34.74
N GLN A 67 -22.92 -47.10 -33.84
CA GLN A 67 -24.38 -47.17 -33.95
C GLN A 67 -24.93 -45.92 -34.68
N PRO A 68 -26.01 -46.06 -35.46
CA PRO A 68 -26.62 -44.97 -36.22
C PRO A 68 -27.43 -44.01 -35.31
N ALA A 69 -27.37 -42.72 -35.67
CA ALA A 69 -28.00 -41.61 -34.97
C ALA A 69 -29.53 -41.71 -34.94
N LYS A 70 -30.12 -41.59 -33.73
CA LYS A 70 -31.56 -41.33 -33.54
C LYS A 70 -31.84 -39.83 -33.61
N ALA A 71 -32.94 -39.48 -34.25
CA ALA A 71 -33.44 -38.12 -34.41
C ALA A 71 -33.74 -37.42 -33.06
N PRO A 72 -33.58 -36.09 -32.98
CA PRO A 72 -33.76 -35.33 -31.75
C PRO A 72 -35.23 -35.22 -31.35
N SER A 73 -35.57 -35.70 -30.14
CA SER A 73 -36.85 -35.42 -29.49
C SER A 73 -36.84 -34.03 -28.86
N LYS A 74 -37.92 -33.28 -29.08
CA LYS A 74 -38.16 -31.95 -28.49
C LYS A 74 -38.10 -32.01 -26.95
N PRO A 75 -37.42 -31.07 -26.26
CA PRO A 75 -37.44 -31.00 -24.81
C PRO A 75 -38.82 -30.61 -24.32
N ALA A 76 -39.39 -31.43 -23.43
CA ALA A 76 -40.59 -31.08 -22.69
C ALA A 76 -40.27 -29.96 -21.69
N THR A 77 -40.96 -28.84 -21.81
CA THR A 77 -40.94 -27.71 -20.87
C THR A 77 -41.46 -28.16 -19.50
N LYS A 78 -40.54 -28.30 -18.54
CA LYS A 78 -40.87 -28.51 -17.13
C LYS A 78 -41.46 -27.21 -16.55
N PRO A 79 -42.55 -27.25 -15.78
CA PRO A 79 -43.10 -26.06 -15.12
C PRO A 79 -42.07 -25.47 -14.16
N THR A 80 -41.64 -24.24 -14.42
CA THR A 80 -40.75 -23.47 -13.56
C THR A 80 -41.51 -23.07 -12.30
N THR A 81 -41.23 -23.74 -11.18
CA THR A 81 -41.69 -23.30 -9.86
C THR A 81 -41.08 -21.93 -9.59
N PRO A 82 -41.86 -20.91 -9.17
CA PRO A 82 -41.31 -19.61 -8.81
C PRO A 82 -40.22 -19.79 -7.75
N PRO A 83 -39.03 -19.16 -7.91
CA PRO A 83 -38.04 -19.17 -6.85
C PRO A 83 -38.68 -18.60 -5.58
N GLY A 84 -38.63 -19.37 -4.50
CA GLY A 84 -39.09 -18.90 -3.20
C GLY A 84 -38.37 -17.60 -2.79
N PRO A 85 -38.95 -16.79 -1.91
CA PRO A 85 -38.35 -15.53 -1.46
C PRO A 85 -36.94 -15.80 -0.94
N GLN A 86 -35.94 -15.27 -1.65
CA GLN A 86 -34.55 -15.33 -1.23
C GLN A 86 -34.43 -14.54 0.09
N PRO A 87 -33.86 -15.11 1.16
CA PRO A 87 -33.65 -14.40 2.41
C PRO A 87 -32.92 -13.09 2.14
N SER A 88 -33.45 -11.97 2.64
CA SER A 88 -32.80 -10.67 2.49
C SER A 88 -31.43 -10.70 3.16
N ALA A 89 -30.40 -10.28 2.43
CA ALA A 89 -29.05 -10.16 2.99
C ALA A 89 -29.10 -9.29 4.26
N PRO A 90 -28.37 -9.66 5.33
CA PRO A 90 -28.36 -8.88 6.56
C PRO A 90 -27.95 -7.43 6.27
N ALA A 91 -28.72 -6.46 6.77
CA ALA A 91 -28.43 -5.05 6.55
C ALA A 91 -27.09 -4.65 7.23
N LYS A 92 -26.22 -3.98 6.49
CA LYS A 92 -25.01 -3.34 7.05
C LYS A 92 -25.44 -2.26 8.07
N PRO A 93 -24.70 -2.07 9.18
CA PRO A 93 -25.02 -1.02 10.14
C PRO A 93 -25.04 0.36 9.45
N ALA A 94 -26.08 1.16 9.71
CA ALA A 94 -26.16 2.51 9.17
C ALA A 94 -25.07 3.40 9.80
N ILE A 95 -24.19 3.96 8.96
CA ILE A 95 -23.09 4.83 9.39
C ILE A 95 -23.59 6.27 9.44
N LYS A 96 -23.65 6.86 10.63
CA LYS A 96 -23.86 8.30 10.80
C LYS A 96 -22.53 9.04 10.64
N VAL A 97 -22.55 10.21 9.99
CA VAL A 97 -21.38 11.04 9.73
C VAL A 97 -21.57 12.41 10.38
N VAL A 98 -20.52 12.92 11.04
CA VAL A 98 -20.52 14.24 11.67
C VAL A 98 -19.33 15.08 11.19
N GLU A 99 -19.56 16.38 11.00
CA GLU A 99 -18.51 17.35 10.68
C GLU A 99 -17.78 17.80 11.95
N THR A 100 -16.99 16.90 12.56
CA THR A 100 -16.09 17.26 13.66
C THR A 100 -14.63 17.06 13.24
N ARG A 101 -13.75 17.92 13.75
CA ARG A 101 -12.30 17.76 13.66
C ARG A 101 -11.78 17.31 15.02
N PRO A 102 -11.62 16.00 15.27
CA PRO A 102 -11.08 15.52 16.53
C PRO A 102 -9.63 15.92 16.70
N SER A 103 -9.18 15.97 17.95
CA SER A 103 -7.75 16.07 18.26
C SER A 103 -7.06 14.72 18.06
N GLU A 104 -5.87 14.74 17.44
CA GLU A 104 -5.06 13.56 17.14
C GLU A 104 -3.58 13.77 17.55
N PRO A 105 -2.90 12.76 18.12
CA PRO A 105 -3.47 11.51 18.64
C PRO A 105 -4.25 11.76 19.94
N GLY A 106 -5.28 10.96 20.19
CA GLY A 106 -5.94 10.95 21.48
C GLY A 106 -5.11 10.25 22.59
N PRO A 107 -5.69 10.05 23.78
CA PRO A 107 -4.95 9.60 24.95
C PRO A 107 -4.66 8.10 25.00
N TYR A 108 -5.20 7.31 24.08
CA TYR A 108 -5.17 5.84 24.15
C TYR A 108 -3.96 5.23 23.43
N VAL A 109 -3.42 5.91 22.42
CA VAL A 109 -2.21 5.49 21.71
C VAL A 109 -1.12 6.53 21.94
N LYS A 110 -0.11 6.18 22.73
CA LYS A 110 1.08 7.00 22.95
C LYS A 110 2.11 6.70 21.88
N ARG A 111 2.72 7.77 21.35
CA ARG A 111 3.90 7.68 20.49
C ARG A 111 5.15 7.78 21.35
N GLU A 112 6.00 6.78 21.28
CA GLU A 112 7.27 6.72 22.00
C GLU A 112 8.42 6.56 21.01
N LYS A 113 9.63 6.94 21.41
CA LYS A 113 10.88 6.74 20.63
C LYS A 113 10.73 7.15 19.15
N SER A 114 10.96 8.42 18.85
CA SER A 114 10.89 8.96 17.49
C SER A 114 12.12 8.60 16.65
N LYS A 115 11.95 8.63 15.34
CA LYS A 115 13.04 8.56 14.36
C LYS A 115 12.66 9.31 13.09
N ASP A 116 13.56 10.18 12.64
CA ASP A 116 13.34 10.96 11.42
C ASP A 116 13.86 10.22 10.20
N TRP A 117 13.10 10.32 9.11
CA TRP A 117 13.35 9.67 7.85
C TRP A 117 13.20 10.66 6.70
N LEU A 118 14.10 10.59 5.72
CA LEU A 118 13.93 11.13 4.38
C LEU A 118 13.50 9.99 3.47
N VAL A 119 12.21 9.97 3.13
CA VAL A 119 11.64 9.00 2.20
C VAL A 119 11.87 9.49 0.78
N THR A 120 12.33 8.61 -0.11
CA THR A 120 12.44 8.86 -1.54
C THR A 120 11.86 7.67 -2.29
N ILE A 121 10.94 7.94 -3.21
CA ILE A 121 10.21 6.95 -3.98
C ILE A 121 10.41 7.30 -5.44
N ASN A 122 10.95 6.36 -6.21
CA ASN A 122 11.09 6.45 -7.65
C ASN A 122 10.19 5.42 -8.29
N VAL A 123 9.46 5.83 -9.32
CA VAL A 123 8.67 4.94 -10.15
C VAL A 123 9.05 5.22 -11.59
N ASP A 124 9.41 4.16 -12.30
CA ASP A 124 9.77 4.21 -13.71
C ASP A 124 8.77 3.36 -14.49
N VAL A 125 8.19 3.94 -15.54
CA VAL A 125 7.23 3.28 -16.42
C VAL A 125 7.79 3.27 -17.83
N GLN A 126 7.95 2.09 -18.40
CA GLN A 126 8.54 1.90 -19.72
C GLN A 126 7.55 1.25 -20.68
N SER A 127 7.54 1.70 -21.93
CA SER A 127 6.66 1.15 -22.97
C SER A 127 7.15 -0.17 -23.55
N THR A 128 8.44 -0.48 -23.34
CA THR A 128 9.12 -1.63 -23.95
C THR A 128 9.26 -2.79 -22.98
N ARG A 129 8.90 -3.98 -23.44
CA ARG A 129 9.07 -5.21 -22.67
C ARG A 129 10.43 -5.86 -22.98
N ASN A 130 11.48 -5.49 -22.25
CA ASN A 130 12.78 -6.17 -22.40
C ASN A 130 12.74 -7.64 -21.93
N ASP A 131 11.69 -8.05 -21.20
CA ASP A 131 11.57 -9.38 -20.58
C ASP A 131 10.71 -10.39 -21.39
N MET A 132 10.06 -9.95 -22.49
CA MET A 132 9.55 -10.87 -23.52
C MET A 132 10.62 -11.09 -24.58
N ARG A 133 11.70 -11.78 -24.19
CA ARG A 133 12.42 -12.57 -25.20
C ARG A 133 11.46 -13.67 -25.64
N ASP A 134 10.93 -13.52 -26.85
CA ASP A 134 10.47 -14.68 -27.61
C ASP A 134 11.54 -15.78 -27.43
N PRO A 135 11.18 -17.02 -27.03
CA PRO A 135 12.15 -18.11 -26.91
C PRO A 135 12.99 -18.31 -28.18
N LYS A 136 12.47 -17.86 -29.33
CA LYS A 136 13.15 -17.89 -30.63
C LYS A 136 13.90 -16.60 -30.97
N ASN A 137 13.80 -15.56 -30.14
CA ASN A 137 14.42 -14.25 -30.31
C ASN A 137 14.06 -13.57 -31.65
N THR A 138 12.95 -13.99 -32.28
CA THR A 138 12.61 -13.63 -33.65
C THR A 138 11.79 -12.36 -33.79
N VAL A 139 11.12 -11.92 -32.72
CA VAL A 139 10.29 -10.71 -32.73
C VAL A 139 10.98 -9.65 -31.87
N MET A 140 11.33 -8.51 -32.49
CA MET A 140 11.79 -7.36 -31.73
C MET A 140 10.69 -6.90 -30.76
N PRO A 141 11.01 -6.53 -29.52
CA PRO A 141 10.01 -6.04 -28.58
C PRO A 141 9.27 -4.85 -29.20
N ASP A 142 7.95 -4.86 -29.15
CA ASP A 142 7.13 -3.73 -29.58
C ASP A 142 7.47 -2.53 -28.70
N THR A 143 7.97 -1.46 -29.32
CA THR A 143 8.35 -0.21 -28.64
C THR A 143 7.42 0.91 -29.06
N THR A 144 6.11 0.74 -28.82
CA THR A 144 5.14 1.79 -29.05
C THR A 144 5.38 2.95 -28.07
N PRO A 145 5.68 4.18 -28.54
CA PRO A 145 5.85 5.32 -27.64
C PRO A 145 4.53 5.73 -26.99
N PHE A 146 4.61 6.20 -25.76
CA PHE A 146 3.55 6.93 -25.09
C PHE A 146 3.35 8.27 -25.78
N LYS A 147 2.16 8.51 -26.33
CA LYS A 147 1.75 9.78 -26.91
C LYS A 147 0.60 10.33 -26.09
N PHE A 148 0.69 11.60 -25.68
CA PHE A 148 -0.35 12.21 -24.87
C PHE A 148 -0.48 13.71 -25.12
N GLU A 149 -1.72 14.19 -25.05
CA GLU A 149 -2.05 15.61 -24.92
C GLU A 149 -1.87 16.06 -23.48
N THR A 150 -2.34 15.26 -22.52
CA THR A 150 -2.13 15.49 -21.08
C THR A 150 -1.73 14.20 -20.40
N LEU A 151 -0.78 14.30 -19.46
CA LEU A 151 -0.36 13.25 -18.55
C LEU A 151 -0.49 13.79 -17.12
N SER A 152 -1.24 13.10 -16.28
CA SER A 152 -1.32 13.38 -14.84
C SER A 152 -0.88 12.14 -14.07
N VAL A 153 0.16 12.26 -13.25
CA VAL A 153 0.61 11.20 -12.35
C VAL A 153 0.24 11.58 -10.93
N VAL A 154 -0.23 10.61 -10.14
CA VAL A 154 -0.55 10.82 -8.71
C VAL A 154 0.16 9.81 -7.82
N PHE A 155 0.66 10.31 -6.69
CA PHE A 155 1.25 9.49 -5.62
C PHE A 155 0.64 9.88 -4.26
N PRO A 156 0.29 8.92 -3.39
CA PRO A 156 -0.31 9.22 -2.10
C PRO A 156 0.70 9.84 -1.14
N LEU A 157 0.27 10.87 -0.44
CA LEU A 157 0.92 11.42 0.74
C LEU A 157 0.06 11.02 1.96
N PRO A 158 0.51 10.05 2.77
CA PRO A 158 -0.22 9.66 3.96
C PRO A 158 -0.45 10.84 4.89
N PRO A 159 -1.60 10.90 5.60
CA PRO A 159 -1.75 11.82 6.72
C PRO A 159 -0.88 11.33 7.90
N THR A 160 -0.96 12.04 9.01
CA THR A 160 -0.51 11.50 10.29
C THR A 160 -1.18 10.14 10.57
N THR A 161 -0.38 9.14 10.90
CA THR A 161 -0.83 7.77 11.23
C THR A 161 -0.67 7.50 12.73
N ALA A 162 -0.97 6.30 13.22
CA ALA A 162 -0.69 5.97 14.61
C ALA A 162 0.80 6.13 14.94
N SER A 163 1.65 5.69 14.01
CA SER A 163 3.08 5.55 14.18
C SER A 163 3.93 6.52 13.36
N ALA A 164 3.36 7.46 12.60
CA ALA A 164 4.17 8.43 11.87
C ALA A 164 3.49 9.78 11.67
N SER A 165 4.31 10.80 11.42
CA SER A 165 3.89 12.15 11.06
C SER A 165 4.74 12.65 9.88
N PRO A 166 4.20 12.57 8.64
CA PRO A 166 4.85 13.12 7.46
C PRO A 166 4.92 14.65 7.51
N ASP A 167 6.08 15.22 7.20
CA ASP A 167 6.27 16.67 7.04
C ASP A 167 5.91 17.08 5.61
N ARG A 168 4.66 17.49 5.45
CA ARG A 168 4.11 17.95 4.17
C ARG A 168 4.87 19.12 3.55
N SER A 169 5.48 19.99 4.35
CA SER A 169 6.22 21.16 3.84
C SER A 169 7.54 20.78 3.15
N SER A 170 8.02 19.56 3.41
CA SER A 170 9.25 19.01 2.84
C SER A 170 9.06 18.25 1.52
N VAL A 171 7.82 18.13 1.05
CA VAL A 171 7.50 17.37 -0.17
C VAL A 171 8.18 18.00 -1.39
N LYS A 172 8.93 17.18 -2.11
CA LYS A 172 9.48 17.48 -3.42
C LYS A 172 9.03 16.40 -4.39
N ALA A 173 8.69 16.79 -5.61
CA ALA A 173 8.33 15.86 -6.65
C ALA A 173 8.91 16.30 -8.00
N VAL A 174 9.36 15.34 -8.79
CA VAL A 174 9.92 15.56 -10.13
C VAL A 174 9.32 14.54 -11.07
N LEU A 175 8.72 15.01 -12.16
CA LEU A 175 8.31 14.17 -13.29
C LEU A 175 9.39 14.24 -14.37
N LYS A 176 9.72 13.11 -14.97
CA LYS A 176 10.73 12.93 -16.01
C LYS A 176 10.12 12.24 -17.22
N LEU A 177 10.43 12.74 -18.41
CA LEU A 177 10.10 12.10 -19.69
C LEU A 177 11.41 11.74 -20.36
N GLN A 178 11.67 10.45 -20.61
CA GLN A 178 12.95 9.96 -21.14
C GLN A 178 14.16 10.50 -20.33
N ASP A 179 14.11 10.36 -19.00
CA ASP A 179 15.10 10.89 -18.05
C ASP A 179 15.27 12.42 -18.02
N VAL A 180 14.53 13.18 -18.84
CA VAL A 180 14.57 14.65 -18.83
C VAL A 180 13.48 15.18 -17.89
N PRO A 181 13.82 15.95 -16.85
CA PRO A 181 12.84 16.58 -15.97
C PRO A 181 11.90 17.52 -16.72
N VAL A 182 10.61 17.43 -16.44
CA VAL A 182 9.59 18.36 -16.96
C VAL A 182 9.73 19.72 -16.26
N MET A 183 9.90 20.79 -17.05
CA MET A 183 10.16 22.14 -16.55
C MET A 183 9.16 23.15 -17.13
N PRO A 184 8.57 24.03 -16.29
CA PRO A 184 8.65 24.03 -14.82
C PRO A 184 7.90 22.85 -14.19
N PRO A 185 8.24 22.42 -12.96
CA PRO A 185 7.55 21.32 -12.31
C PRO A 185 6.10 21.72 -11.97
N ALA A 186 5.13 21.10 -12.64
CA ALA A 186 3.70 21.27 -12.34
C ALA A 186 3.29 20.30 -11.23
N VAL A 187 3.61 20.65 -9.96
CA VAL A 187 3.33 19.82 -8.78
C VAL A 187 2.26 20.46 -7.91
N THR A 188 1.21 19.71 -7.58
CA THR A 188 0.13 20.15 -6.69
C THR A 188 -0.20 19.06 -5.67
N ILE A 189 -0.49 19.44 -4.43
CA ILE A 189 -1.02 18.49 -3.43
C ILE A 189 -2.54 18.64 -3.35
N LEU A 190 -3.27 17.54 -3.60
CA LEU A 190 -4.72 17.47 -3.57
C LEU A 190 -5.18 16.88 -2.23
N ASP A 191 -5.90 17.67 -1.44
CA ASP A 191 -6.47 17.22 -0.16
C ASP A 191 -7.88 16.68 -0.27
N LYS A 192 -8.53 17.04 -1.35
CA LYS A 192 -9.95 16.82 -1.57
C LYS A 192 -10.16 16.34 -2.98
N GLN A 193 -11.19 15.54 -3.12
CA GLN A 193 -11.76 15.16 -4.39
C GLN A 193 -12.37 16.39 -5.07
N ILE A 194 -12.67 16.26 -6.37
CA ILE A 194 -13.36 17.29 -7.16
C ILE A 194 -14.72 17.65 -6.53
N THR A 195 -15.35 16.71 -5.83
CA THR A 195 -16.61 16.91 -5.09
C THR A 195 -16.46 17.75 -3.82
N GLY A 196 -15.24 18.16 -3.45
CA GLY A 196 -14.94 18.89 -2.21
C GLY A 196 -14.82 18.02 -0.96
N GLN A 197 -15.14 16.73 -1.05
CA GLN A 197 -14.98 15.76 0.04
C GLN A 197 -13.51 15.37 0.21
N PRO A 198 -13.06 15.05 1.44
CA PRO A 198 -11.72 14.50 1.63
C PRO A 198 -11.57 13.17 0.88
N TYR A 199 -10.35 12.83 0.49
CA TYR A 199 -10.07 11.47 0.05
C TYR A 199 -10.22 10.48 1.20
N GLN A 200 -10.46 9.22 0.85
CA GLN A 200 -10.61 8.13 1.81
C GLN A 200 -9.45 8.10 2.82
N SER A 201 -9.78 7.95 4.10
CA SER A 201 -8.82 7.91 5.21
C SER A 201 -8.00 9.19 5.42
N GLY A 202 -8.37 10.30 4.77
CA GLY A 202 -7.69 11.59 4.88
C GLY A 202 -6.37 11.68 4.13
N VAL A 203 -6.13 10.77 3.17
CA VAL A 203 -4.92 10.81 2.33
C VAL A 203 -4.91 12.06 1.44
N SER A 204 -3.74 12.64 1.18
CA SER A 204 -3.57 13.65 0.14
C SER A 204 -2.91 13.01 -1.09
N LEU A 205 -3.09 13.58 -2.28
CA LEU A 205 -2.42 13.09 -3.50
C LEU A 205 -1.44 14.14 -4.03
N ILE A 206 -0.19 13.76 -4.22
CA ILE A 206 0.80 14.56 -4.94
C ILE A 206 0.53 14.33 -6.43
N LYS A 207 0.08 15.37 -7.14
CA LYS A 207 -0.20 15.36 -8.57
C LYS A 207 0.95 16.04 -9.32
N MET A 208 1.43 15.38 -10.36
CA MET A 208 2.41 15.90 -11.32
C MET A 208 1.78 15.90 -12.72
N VAL A 209 2.02 16.94 -13.52
CA VAL A 209 1.41 17.09 -14.86
C VAL A 209 2.46 17.34 -15.93
N ALA A 210 2.24 16.77 -17.12
CA ALA A 210 2.92 17.12 -18.36
C ALA A 210 1.89 17.23 -19.51
N GLU A 211 2.22 17.98 -20.55
CA GLU A 211 1.35 18.21 -21.70
C GLU A 211 2.11 17.96 -23.01
N ASN A 212 1.38 17.57 -24.06
CA ASN A 212 1.84 17.45 -25.44
C ASN A 212 3.18 16.67 -25.59
N GLY A 213 3.23 15.47 -25.01
CA GLY A 213 4.45 14.68 -24.91
C GLY A 213 4.45 13.41 -25.78
N VAL A 214 5.64 13.06 -26.25
CA VAL A 214 5.93 11.74 -26.83
C VAL A 214 7.17 11.18 -26.14
N CYS A 215 7.04 10.03 -25.50
CA CYS A 215 8.15 9.41 -24.77
C CYS A 215 8.04 7.89 -24.78
N ARG A 216 9.09 7.18 -24.35
CA ARG A 216 9.06 5.72 -24.12
C ARG A 216 9.17 5.36 -22.65
N GLU A 217 9.51 6.34 -21.84
CA GLU A 217 9.78 6.20 -20.43
C GLU A 217 9.23 7.42 -19.71
N ILE A 218 8.45 7.16 -18.67
CA ILE A 218 7.92 8.13 -17.74
C ILE A 218 8.47 7.75 -16.37
N GLY A 219 9.31 8.60 -15.81
CA GLY A 219 9.85 8.45 -14.46
C GLY A 219 9.28 9.51 -13.54
N PHE A 220 9.04 9.19 -12.29
CA PHE A 220 8.83 10.23 -11.28
C PHE A 220 9.50 9.91 -9.97
N GLU A 221 9.91 10.96 -9.28
CA GLU A 221 10.54 10.90 -7.97
C GLU A 221 9.71 11.74 -7.00
N VAL A 222 9.37 11.17 -5.85
CA VAL A 222 8.74 11.87 -4.72
C VAL A 222 9.63 11.71 -3.51
N SER A 223 9.98 12.81 -2.85
CA SER A 223 10.68 12.78 -1.56
C SER A 223 10.03 13.66 -0.53
N TYR A 224 10.03 13.21 0.73
CA TYR A 224 9.53 13.97 1.88
C TYR A 224 10.15 13.44 3.17
N LYS A 225 10.15 14.28 4.20
CA LYS A 225 10.56 13.90 5.56
C LYS A 225 9.37 13.33 6.32
N SER A 226 9.62 12.36 7.19
CA SER A 226 8.61 11.78 8.08
C SER A 226 9.24 11.37 9.39
N THR A 227 8.58 11.65 10.50
CA THR A 227 8.97 11.13 11.82
C THR A 227 8.14 9.90 12.11
N ALA A 228 8.79 8.75 12.34
CA ALA A 228 8.15 7.50 12.76
C ALA A 228 8.37 7.25 14.26
N TYR A 229 7.46 6.51 14.88
CA TYR A 229 7.37 6.29 16.32
C TYR A 229 7.04 4.83 16.62
N ASN A 230 7.48 4.37 17.79
CA ASN A 230 6.88 3.22 18.44
C ASN A 230 5.53 3.63 19.02
N THR A 231 4.64 2.66 19.22
CA THR A 231 3.31 2.90 19.78
C THR A 231 3.10 2.08 21.05
N VAL A 232 2.48 2.69 22.05
CA VAL A 232 2.01 2.02 23.27
C VAL A 232 0.52 2.27 23.41
N TYR A 233 -0.26 1.20 23.49
CA TYR A 233 -1.72 1.25 23.53
C TYR A 233 -2.28 0.89 24.90
N ASP A 234 -3.06 1.81 25.47
CA ASP A 234 -3.79 1.57 26.72
C ASP A 234 -5.11 0.83 26.43
N GLU A 235 -5.00 -0.49 26.27
CA GLU A 235 -6.14 -1.36 25.97
C GLU A 235 -7.25 -1.28 27.02
N ALA A 236 -6.88 -1.16 28.30
CA ALA A 236 -7.83 -1.16 29.41
C ALA A 236 -8.67 0.12 29.44
N ALA A 237 -8.07 1.27 29.14
CA ALA A 237 -8.80 2.53 29.00
C ALA A 237 -9.65 2.54 27.72
N ALA A 238 -9.09 2.07 26.60
CA ALA A 238 -9.78 2.02 25.32
C ALA A 238 -11.00 1.08 25.31
N ALA A 239 -10.95 -0.03 26.04
CA ALA A 239 -12.08 -0.96 26.20
C ALA A 239 -13.33 -0.33 26.84
N LYS A 240 -13.18 0.84 27.49
CA LYS A 240 -14.27 1.58 28.14
C LYS A 240 -14.91 2.62 27.22
N VAL A 241 -14.34 2.88 26.06
CA VAL A 241 -14.87 3.88 25.11
C VAL A 241 -16.13 3.32 24.45
N GLU A 242 -17.22 4.08 24.50
CA GLU A 242 -18.49 3.72 23.86
C GLU A 242 -18.45 3.96 22.34
N TRP A 243 -19.40 3.38 21.62
CA TRP A 243 -19.65 3.75 20.23
C TRP A 243 -20.13 5.20 20.13
N PRO A 244 -19.72 5.96 19.09
CA PRO A 244 -20.18 7.33 18.91
C PRO A 244 -21.68 7.38 18.60
N LYS A 245 -22.40 8.25 19.31
CA LYS A 245 -23.86 8.40 19.19
C LYS A 245 -24.24 9.33 18.04
N ASP A 246 -23.45 10.38 17.84
CA ASP A 246 -23.66 11.37 16.78
C ASP A 246 -23.06 10.93 15.43
N GLY A 247 -22.20 9.91 15.45
CA GLY A 247 -21.59 9.31 14.27
C GLY A 247 -20.09 9.51 14.20
N TRP A 248 -19.51 9.00 13.12
CA TRP A 248 -18.07 9.07 12.90
C TRP A 248 -17.67 10.41 12.27
N PRO A 249 -16.51 11.00 12.65
CA PRO A 249 -15.96 12.16 11.96
C PRO A 249 -15.81 11.90 10.46
N VAL A 250 -16.05 12.90 9.61
CA VAL A 250 -16.08 12.75 8.13
C VAL A 250 -14.89 11.98 7.55
N VAL A 251 -13.66 12.28 7.99
CA VAL A 251 -12.44 11.60 7.52
C VAL A 251 -12.43 10.12 7.92
N VAL A 252 -12.91 9.81 9.12
CA VAL A 252 -13.00 8.44 9.64
C VAL A 252 -14.11 7.68 8.92
N ALA A 253 -15.29 8.30 8.76
CA ALA A 253 -16.40 7.73 8.01
C ALA A 253 -16.05 7.44 6.55
N SER A 254 -15.18 8.25 5.94
CA SER A 254 -14.74 8.04 4.55
C SER A 254 -14.06 6.67 4.35
N THR A 255 -13.56 6.04 5.42
CA THR A 255 -12.98 4.69 5.33
C THR A 255 -13.99 3.64 4.90
N PHE A 256 -15.29 3.85 5.09
CA PHE A 256 -16.31 2.90 4.62
C PHE A 256 -16.60 2.98 3.12
N ASN A 257 -16.02 3.96 2.40
CA ASN A 257 -16.14 4.01 0.95
C ASN A 257 -15.46 2.81 0.30
N PRO A 258 -15.99 2.28 -0.83
CA PRO A 258 -15.38 1.17 -1.53
C PRO A 258 -13.92 1.46 -1.90
N GLN A 259 -13.03 0.55 -1.54
CA GLN A 259 -11.59 0.64 -1.77
C GLN A 259 -11.12 -0.49 -2.69
N MET A 260 -10.32 -0.14 -3.70
CA MET A 260 -9.73 -1.14 -4.59
C MET A 260 -8.80 -2.09 -3.82
N PHE A 261 -8.87 -3.38 -4.14
CA PHE A 261 -8.23 -4.52 -3.49
C PHE A 261 -8.69 -4.81 -2.04
N VAL A 262 -9.72 -4.11 -1.55
CA VAL A 262 -10.42 -4.44 -0.29
C VAL A 262 -11.88 -4.80 -0.57
N ASP A 263 -12.58 -3.99 -1.35
CA ASP A 263 -14.01 -4.16 -1.66
C ASP A 263 -14.24 -4.60 -3.11
N TYR A 264 -13.33 -4.25 -4.02
CA TYR A 264 -13.41 -4.61 -5.44
C TYR A 264 -12.01 -4.64 -6.07
N ALA A 265 -11.86 -5.20 -7.26
CA ALA A 265 -10.67 -5.05 -8.08
C ALA A 265 -11.03 -4.70 -9.53
N MET A 266 -10.12 -3.99 -10.19
CA MET A 266 -10.21 -3.66 -11.61
C MET A 266 -9.37 -4.67 -12.39
N PHE A 267 -9.95 -5.21 -13.46
CA PHE A 267 -9.31 -6.19 -14.32
C PHE A 267 -9.36 -5.68 -15.76
N ARG A 268 -8.20 -5.68 -16.42
CA ARG A 268 -8.13 -5.48 -17.86
C ARG A 268 -8.29 -6.82 -18.54
N ASP A 269 -9.33 -6.96 -19.36
CA ASP A 269 -9.53 -8.16 -20.17
C ASP A 269 -8.40 -8.29 -21.20
N ALA A 270 -7.72 -9.44 -21.21
CA ALA A 270 -6.54 -9.63 -22.04
C ALA A 270 -6.84 -9.66 -23.55
N ARG A 271 -8.10 -9.89 -23.96
CA ARG A 271 -8.47 -10.00 -25.38
C ARG A 271 -8.97 -8.67 -25.94
N SER A 272 -9.78 -7.96 -25.17
CA SER A 272 -10.46 -6.73 -25.58
C SER A 272 -9.76 -5.47 -25.07
N GLY A 273 -8.84 -5.59 -24.11
CA GLY A 273 -8.24 -4.45 -23.42
C GLY A 273 -9.21 -3.69 -22.52
N ALA A 274 -10.47 -4.11 -22.44
CA ALA A 274 -11.51 -3.45 -21.67
C ALA A 274 -11.26 -3.59 -20.17
N VAL A 275 -11.39 -2.48 -19.44
CA VAL A 275 -11.27 -2.48 -17.98
C VAL A 275 -12.65 -2.77 -17.37
N SER A 276 -12.73 -3.80 -16.53
CA SER A 276 -13.93 -4.24 -15.84
C SER A 276 -13.73 -4.21 -14.33
N ARG A 277 -14.79 -3.86 -13.60
CA ARG A 277 -14.83 -3.93 -12.14
C ARG A 277 -15.42 -5.26 -11.71
N ARG A 278 -14.76 -5.96 -10.79
CA ARG A 278 -15.33 -7.09 -10.04
C ARG A 278 -15.36 -6.72 -8.56
N ASP A 279 -16.56 -6.65 -8.01
CA ASP A 279 -16.76 -6.54 -6.57
C ASP A 279 -16.42 -7.88 -5.89
N PHE A 280 -15.79 -7.81 -4.73
CA PHE A 280 -15.56 -9.00 -3.91
C PHE A 280 -16.83 -9.36 -3.17
N ASP A 281 -17.14 -10.65 -3.11
CA ASP A 281 -18.22 -11.13 -2.26
C ASP A 281 -17.76 -11.07 -0.80
N THR A 282 -18.11 -9.99 -0.08
CA THR A 282 -17.84 -9.86 1.35
C THR A 282 -19.01 -10.30 2.23
N GLU A 283 -20.08 -10.86 1.66
CA GLU A 283 -21.28 -11.24 2.42
C GLU A 283 -20.97 -12.33 3.44
N PHE A 284 -20.04 -13.24 3.13
CA PHE A 284 -19.61 -14.25 4.09
C PHE A 284 -18.94 -13.63 5.33
N LEU A 285 -18.22 -12.50 5.20
CA LEU A 285 -17.64 -11.79 6.35
C LEU A 285 -18.75 -11.20 7.21
N GLN A 286 -19.76 -10.60 6.57
CA GLN A 286 -20.89 -10.02 7.28
C GLN A 286 -21.69 -11.11 8.03
N THR A 287 -21.99 -12.23 7.36
CA THR A 287 -22.68 -13.38 7.96
C THR A 287 -21.86 -13.92 9.12
N TRP A 288 -20.55 -14.14 8.93
CA TRP A 288 -19.66 -14.60 9.98
C TRP A 288 -19.65 -13.63 11.17
N ILE A 289 -19.52 -12.32 10.96
CA ILE A 289 -19.56 -11.33 12.05
C ILE A 289 -20.92 -11.33 12.76
N ASN A 290 -22.02 -11.43 12.01
CA ASN A 290 -23.37 -11.43 12.57
C ASN A 290 -23.64 -12.69 13.41
N GLU A 291 -23.22 -13.87 12.97
CA GLU A 291 -23.34 -15.10 13.76
C GLU A 291 -22.63 -14.96 15.11
N GLN A 292 -21.42 -14.42 15.07
CA GLN A 292 -20.58 -14.32 16.26
C GLN A 292 -21.03 -13.20 17.21
N THR A 293 -21.61 -12.13 16.69
CA THR A 293 -22.11 -10.99 17.47
C THR A 293 -23.62 -11.05 17.73
N LYS A 294 -24.30 -12.14 17.33
CA LYS A 294 -25.76 -12.28 17.33
C LYS A 294 -26.46 -11.11 16.63
N GLY A 295 -25.86 -10.61 15.55
CA GLY A 295 -26.31 -9.49 14.73
C GLY A 295 -26.18 -8.12 15.40
N LYS A 296 -25.47 -8.01 16.53
CA LYS A 296 -25.34 -6.78 17.32
C LYS A 296 -23.87 -6.43 17.59
N PRO A 297 -23.06 -6.16 16.57
CA PRO A 297 -21.65 -5.80 16.76
C PRO A 297 -21.49 -4.57 17.68
N THR A 298 -22.41 -3.61 17.60
CA THR A 298 -22.38 -2.38 18.41
C THR A 298 -22.76 -2.58 19.89
N SER A 299 -23.15 -3.79 20.30
CA SER A 299 -23.42 -4.10 21.72
C SER A 299 -22.15 -4.28 22.56
N VAL A 300 -21.00 -4.41 21.91
CA VAL A 300 -19.68 -4.57 22.52
C VAL A 300 -18.87 -3.30 22.23
N PRO A 301 -18.10 -2.76 23.20
CA PRO A 301 -17.24 -1.59 22.94
C PRO A 301 -16.33 -1.76 21.72
N PRO A 302 -16.07 -0.70 20.92
CA PRO A 302 -15.32 -0.80 19.66
C PRO A 302 -13.96 -1.49 19.80
N ALA A 303 -13.18 -1.14 20.84
CA ALA A 303 -11.87 -1.73 21.09
C ALA A 303 -11.94 -3.24 21.38
N THR A 304 -12.92 -3.65 22.20
CA THR A 304 -13.15 -5.06 22.52
C THR A 304 -13.59 -5.85 21.30
N LEU A 305 -14.46 -5.27 20.46
CA LEU A 305 -14.88 -5.88 19.19
C LEU A 305 -13.70 -6.01 18.21
N ALA A 306 -12.91 -4.95 18.04
CA ALA A 306 -11.75 -4.95 17.16
C ALA A 306 -10.72 -6.02 17.55
N LYS A 307 -10.46 -6.15 18.86
CA LYS A 307 -9.56 -7.16 19.42
C LYS A 307 -10.11 -8.57 19.22
N TRP A 308 -11.40 -8.76 19.48
CA TRP A 308 -12.06 -10.05 19.28
C TRP A 308 -12.01 -10.49 17.80
N ILE A 309 -12.35 -9.61 16.84
CA ILE A 309 -12.26 -9.90 15.40
C ILE A 309 -10.83 -10.28 15.01
N ALA A 310 -9.83 -9.52 15.46
CA ALA A 310 -8.42 -9.81 15.20
C ALA A 310 -8.05 -11.20 15.75
N GLY A 311 -8.45 -11.54 16.98
CA GLY A 311 -8.18 -12.84 17.58
C GLY A 311 -8.78 -14.01 16.80
N GLN A 312 -10.01 -13.85 16.30
CA GLN A 312 -10.66 -14.88 15.48
C GLN A 312 -9.97 -15.06 14.12
N LEU A 313 -9.68 -13.96 13.43
CA LEU A 313 -8.98 -14.02 12.14
C LEU A 313 -7.56 -14.54 12.30
N MET A 314 -6.89 -14.28 13.42
CA MET A 314 -5.58 -14.84 13.72
C MET A 314 -5.62 -16.37 13.77
N GLY A 315 -6.64 -16.95 14.42
CA GLY A 315 -6.81 -18.40 14.48
C GLY A 315 -7.14 -19.03 13.12
N ARG A 316 -7.72 -18.26 12.20
CA ARG A 316 -8.20 -18.73 10.89
C ARG A 316 -7.19 -18.54 9.75
N LEU A 317 -6.47 -17.43 9.75
CA LEU A 317 -5.61 -17.02 8.63
C LEU A 317 -4.15 -17.42 8.87
N GLN A 318 -3.52 -17.98 7.84
CA GLN A 318 -2.11 -18.35 7.84
C GLN A 318 -1.33 -17.48 6.82
N PRO A 319 -0.31 -16.71 7.27
CA PRO A 319 0.61 -16.04 6.36
C PRO A 319 1.28 -17.02 5.41
N SER A 320 1.26 -16.71 4.12
CA SER A 320 1.79 -17.54 3.04
C SER A 320 2.15 -16.68 1.82
N GLY A 321 3.41 -16.77 1.38
CA GLY A 321 3.92 -15.97 0.26
C GLY A 321 4.27 -14.54 0.64
N GLU A 322 5.01 -13.87 -0.25
CA GLU A 322 5.53 -12.52 -0.02
C GLU A 322 4.49 -11.42 -0.32
N GLY A 323 3.59 -11.68 -1.27
CA GLY A 323 2.62 -10.68 -1.74
C GLY A 323 3.23 -9.53 -2.54
N LEU A 324 4.51 -9.65 -2.91
CA LEU A 324 5.20 -8.71 -3.80
C LEU A 324 5.38 -9.33 -5.17
N THR A 325 5.27 -8.49 -6.20
CA THR A 325 5.54 -8.88 -7.59
C THR A 325 6.79 -8.18 -8.07
N TYR A 326 7.61 -8.93 -8.80
CA TYR A 326 8.91 -8.48 -9.29
C TYR A 326 8.98 -8.66 -10.80
N LEU A 327 9.66 -7.74 -11.46
CA LEU A 327 10.10 -7.90 -12.83
C LEU A 327 11.17 -9.02 -12.89
N GLN A 328 11.42 -9.57 -14.09
CA GLN A 328 12.43 -10.61 -14.26
C GLN A 328 13.84 -10.19 -13.82
N ASN A 329 14.14 -8.88 -13.88
CA ASN A 329 15.40 -8.31 -13.40
C ASN A 329 15.46 -8.13 -11.86
N GLY A 330 14.43 -8.58 -11.12
CA GLY A 330 14.34 -8.49 -9.67
C GLY A 330 13.88 -7.14 -9.11
N GLN A 331 13.59 -6.15 -9.96
CA GLN A 331 13.02 -4.89 -9.49
C GLN A 331 11.57 -5.09 -9.05
N LEU A 332 11.17 -4.40 -7.98
CA LEU A 332 9.80 -4.44 -7.47
C LEU A 332 8.86 -3.84 -8.52
N GLN A 333 7.90 -4.63 -8.98
CA GLN A 333 6.83 -4.19 -9.86
C GLN A 333 5.67 -3.61 -9.06
N GLY A 334 5.27 -4.29 -7.97
CA GLY A 334 4.15 -3.88 -7.15
C GLY A 334 3.75 -4.94 -6.12
N ILE A 335 2.47 -4.95 -5.77
CA ILE A 335 1.91 -5.81 -4.72
C ILE A 335 0.92 -6.78 -5.35
N GLY A 336 1.13 -8.09 -5.15
CA GLY A 336 0.22 -9.14 -5.59
C GLY A 336 -0.85 -9.39 -4.53
N VAL A 337 -2.03 -8.79 -4.72
CA VAL A 337 -3.18 -8.94 -3.80
C VAL A 337 -4.27 -9.79 -4.46
N ILE A 338 -4.67 -10.88 -3.81
CA ILE A 338 -5.76 -11.75 -4.28
C ILE A 338 -7.14 -11.31 -3.75
N GLY A 339 -7.15 -10.48 -2.71
CA GLY A 339 -8.33 -9.85 -2.14
C GLY A 339 -8.93 -10.60 -0.93
N PRO A 340 -9.77 -9.92 -0.13
CA PRO A 340 -10.32 -10.49 1.11
C PRO A 340 -11.14 -11.76 0.94
N GLU A 341 -11.93 -11.86 -0.13
CA GLU A 341 -12.80 -12.99 -0.43
C GLU A 341 -12.01 -14.30 -0.53
N VAL A 342 -11.04 -14.32 -1.44
CA VAL A 342 -10.23 -15.51 -1.71
C VAL A 342 -9.36 -15.86 -0.51
N THR A 343 -8.82 -14.86 0.19
CA THR A 343 -7.95 -15.05 1.36
C THR A 343 -8.70 -15.70 2.51
N PHE A 344 -9.91 -15.25 2.82
CA PHE A 344 -10.70 -15.81 3.92
C PHE A 344 -11.23 -17.20 3.61
N GLN A 345 -11.63 -17.46 2.36
CA GLN A 345 -12.07 -18.78 1.90
C GLN A 345 -10.93 -19.81 1.99
N ARG A 346 -9.73 -19.43 1.54
CA ARG A 346 -8.54 -20.31 1.59
C ARG A 346 -7.93 -20.44 2.97
N GLY A 347 -8.21 -19.51 3.89
CA GLY A 347 -7.57 -19.45 5.21
C GLY A 347 -6.08 -19.10 5.16
N ARG A 348 -5.59 -18.57 4.03
CA ARG A 348 -4.19 -18.20 3.84
C ARG A 348 -4.03 -17.13 2.76
N GLY A 349 -3.00 -16.32 2.90
CA GLY A 349 -2.62 -15.27 1.95
C GLY A 349 -1.31 -14.60 2.39
N SER A 350 -0.82 -13.68 1.57
CA SER A 350 0.34 -12.86 1.95
C SER A 350 0.01 -11.94 3.13
N ASP A 351 1.02 -11.28 3.69
CA ASP A 351 0.80 -10.29 4.75
C ASP A 351 -0.14 -9.15 4.26
N PHE A 352 -0.10 -8.81 2.97
CA PHE A 352 -0.97 -7.80 2.34
C PHE A 352 -2.42 -8.26 2.24
N ASP A 353 -2.62 -9.52 1.85
CA ASP A 353 -3.94 -10.13 1.77
C ASP A 353 -4.60 -10.19 3.15
N ILE A 354 -3.84 -10.61 4.17
CA ILE A 354 -4.31 -10.69 5.55
C ILE A 354 -4.70 -9.30 6.08
N ALA A 355 -3.89 -8.27 5.79
CA ALA A 355 -4.22 -6.90 6.17
C ALA A 355 -5.50 -6.42 5.46
N ALA A 356 -5.65 -6.69 4.16
CA ALA A 356 -6.87 -6.35 3.41
C ALA A 356 -8.11 -7.06 3.98
N THR A 357 -7.99 -8.35 4.31
CA THR A 357 -9.08 -9.12 4.96
C THR A 357 -9.47 -8.54 6.30
N LEU A 358 -8.50 -8.13 7.12
CA LEU A 358 -8.78 -7.52 8.42
C LEU A 358 -9.48 -6.16 8.28
N VAL A 359 -9.05 -5.31 7.31
CA VAL A 359 -9.75 -4.05 7.00
C VAL A 359 -11.20 -4.32 6.61
N ALA A 360 -11.44 -5.27 5.70
CA ALA A 360 -12.80 -5.63 5.28
C ALA A 360 -13.65 -6.11 6.46
N ALA A 361 -13.10 -6.99 7.32
CA ALA A 361 -13.81 -7.50 8.49
C ALA A 361 -14.17 -6.39 9.48
N TYR A 362 -13.25 -5.46 9.76
CA TYR A 362 -13.55 -4.29 10.60
C TYR A 362 -14.65 -3.43 10.00
N ARG A 363 -14.58 -3.12 8.70
CA ARG A 363 -15.62 -2.31 8.03
C ARG A 363 -17.00 -2.98 8.05
N MET A 364 -17.07 -4.30 7.84
CA MET A 364 -18.33 -5.06 7.95
C MET A 364 -18.90 -5.09 9.37
N ALA A 365 -18.03 -4.98 10.39
CA ALA A 365 -18.45 -4.84 11.78
C ALA A 365 -18.85 -3.39 12.16
N GLY A 366 -18.79 -2.45 11.21
CA GLY A 366 -19.04 -1.02 11.46
C GLY A 366 -17.87 -0.28 12.10
N LEU A 367 -16.68 -0.89 12.17
CA LEU A 367 -15.46 -0.26 12.67
C LEU A 367 -14.73 0.43 11.51
N PRO A 368 -14.49 1.75 11.58
CA PRO A 368 -13.71 2.43 10.57
C PRO A 368 -12.27 1.93 10.60
N ALA A 369 -11.78 1.45 9.46
CA ALA A 369 -10.45 0.88 9.35
C ALA A 369 -9.80 1.23 8.01
N ARG A 370 -8.49 1.39 8.03
CA ARG A 370 -7.67 1.67 6.85
C ARG A 370 -6.47 0.74 6.79
N LEU A 371 -6.05 0.45 5.57
CA LEU A 371 -4.77 -0.19 5.31
C LEU A 371 -3.66 0.82 5.54
N VAL A 372 -2.50 0.36 6.01
CA VAL A 372 -1.26 1.13 5.98
C VAL A 372 -0.18 0.27 5.35
N ILE A 373 0.52 0.84 4.38
CA ILE A 373 1.68 0.23 3.74
C ILE A 373 2.88 1.10 4.10
N GLY A 374 3.88 0.52 4.74
CA GLY A 374 5.11 1.19 5.11
C GLY A 374 6.35 0.52 4.55
N TRP A 375 7.43 1.27 4.49
CA TRP A 375 8.75 0.79 4.12
C TRP A 375 9.56 0.46 5.37
N ASP A 376 9.89 -0.82 5.57
CA ASP A 376 10.76 -1.25 6.67
C ASP A 376 12.22 -0.98 6.32
N THR A 377 12.85 -0.15 7.15
CA THR A 377 14.25 0.26 6.96
C THR A 377 15.25 -0.78 7.46
N GLY A 378 14.79 -1.83 8.15
CA GLY A 378 15.63 -2.84 8.81
C GLY A 378 16.24 -2.34 10.12
N THR A 379 15.87 -1.15 10.59
CA THR A 379 16.53 -0.49 11.75
C THR A 379 15.60 -0.23 12.92
N GLY A 380 14.52 -1.01 13.04
CA GLY A 380 13.50 -0.86 14.09
C GLY A 380 13.99 -1.22 15.50
N GLY A 381 14.96 -2.13 15.63
CA GLY A 381 15.57 -2.50 16.90
C GLY A 381 16.57 -1.46 17.42
N ASP A 382 16.66 -1.30 18.74
CA ASP A 382 17.78 -0.59 19.42
C ASP A 382 19.10 -1.39 19.30
N ASP A 383 19.06 -2.57 18.67
CA ASP A 383 20.19 -3.47 18.58
C ASP A 383 21.20 -2.99 17.54
N ASN A 384 22.41 -2.65 18.02
CA ASN A 384 23.62 -2.45 17.23
C ASN A 384 23.95 -3.64 16.30
N ASN A 385 23.25 -4.78 16.44
CA ASN A 385 23.39 -5.95 15.58
C ASN A 385 22.53 -5.90 14.30
N ALA A 386 21.67 -4.89 14.10
CA ALA A 386 20.85 -4.77 12.89
C ALA A 386 21.68 -4.68 11.59
N ILE A 387 22.93 -4.21 11.67
CA ILE A 387 23.86 -4.19 10.53
C ILE A 387 24.22 -5.61 10.07
N ILE A 388 24.23 -6.60 10.98
CA ILE A 388 24.61 -7.98 10.67
C ILE A 388 23.42 -8.78 10.09
N ASP A 389 22.19 -8.49 10.52
CA ASP A 389 20.99 -9.11 9.94
C ASP A 389 20.63 -8.55 8.55
N GLU A 390 21.05 -7.32 8.22
CA GLU A 390 20.98 -6.76 6.86
C GLU A 390 21.80 -7.58 5.85
N VAL A 391 22.88 -8.24 6.31
CA VAL A 391 23.76 -9.10 5.49
C VAL A 391 23.20 -10.53 5.32
N LYS A 392 22.33 -11.00 6.21
CA LYS A 392 21.74 -12.35 6.16
C LYS A 392 20.39 -12.41 5.43
N GLY A 393 20.20 -11.55 4.43
CA GLY A 393 19.05 -11.64 3.52
C GLY A 393 17.73 -11.11 4.07
N GLY A 394 17.75 -10.36 5.18
CA GLY A 394 16.61 -9.58 5.65
C GLY A 394 16.34 -8.41 4.70
N ARG A 395 15.64 -8.66 3.60
CA ARG A 395 15.33 -7.64 2.59
C ARG A 395 14.57 -6.48 3.26
N LYS A 396 14.97 -5.24 2.96
CA LYS A 396 14.12 -4.06 3.15
C LYS A 396 12.83 -4.31 2.36
N MET A 397 11.70 -4.30 3.05
CA MET A 397 10.45 -4.78 2.49
C MET A 397 9.31 -3.82 2.77
N LEU A 398 8.39 -3.78 1.83
CA LEU A 398 7.07 -3.22 2.08
C LEU A 398 6.36 -4.07 3.13
N LYS A 399 5.80 -3.39 4.12
CA LYS A 399 5.11 -4.00 5.23
C LYS A 399 3.69 -3.45 5.33
N PRO A 400 2.65 -4.31 5.27
CA PRO A 400 1.29 -3.90 5.52
C PRO A 400 0.92 -4.05 7.00
N TRP A 401 0.04 -3.17 7.48
CA TRP A 401 -0.73 -3.36 8.71
C TRP A 401 -2.07 -2.64 8.58
N VAL A 402 -2.92 -2.79 9.59
CA VAL A 402 -4.24 -2.14 9.64
C VAL A 402 -4.25 -1.10 10.73
N GLU A 403 -4.90 0.04 10.51
CA GLU A 403 -5.26 0.97 11.56
C GLU A 403 -6.78 1.07 11.64
N TRP A 404 -7.34 0.84 12.83
CA TRP A 404 -8.76 1.10 13.09
C TRP A 404 -8.94 2.34 13.97
N ALA A 405 -10.05 3.03 13.80
CA ALA A 405 -10.32 4.29 14.47
C ALA A 405 -11.05 4.08 15.80
N LEU A 406 -10.46 4.60 16.88
CA LEU A 406 -11.11 4.77 18.18
C LEU A 406 -11.41 6.25 18.40
N TYR A 407 -12.68 6.61 18.21
CA TYR A 407 -13.18 7.96 18.45
C TYR A 407 -13.86 8.02 19.82
N ASP A 408 -13.31 8.81 20.72
CA ASP A 408 -13.93 9.13 22.01
C ASP A 408 -14.68 10.44 21.86
N GLU A 409 -16.00 10.31 21.68
CA GLU A 409 -16.94 11.41 21.45
C GLU A 409 -17.00 12.37 22.64
N ALA A 410 -16.91 11.85 23.87
CA ALA A 410 -16.94 12.65 25.09
C ALA A 410 -15.70 13.56 25.21
N LYS A 411 -14.54 13.07 24.78
CA LYS A 411 -13.28 13.85 24.78
C LYS A 411 -13.00 14.55 23.45
N ARG A 412 -13.76 14.27 22.39
CA ARG A 412 -13.50 14.71 21.01
C ARG A 412 -12.07 14.39 20.55
N THR A 413 -11.61 13.18 20.86
CA THR A 413 -10.27 12.69 20.50
C THR A 413 -10.36 11.49 19.57
N LEU A 414 -9.42 11.38 18.63
CA LEU A 414 -9.33 10.26 17.69
C LEU A 414 -7.97 9.57 17.82
N ASN A 415 -7.99 8.24 17.87
CA ASN A 415 -6.79 7.42 17.88
C ASN A 415 -6.89 6.41 16.74
N TRP A 416 -5.87 6.36 15.91
CA TRP A 416 -5.65 5.23 15.02
C TRP A 416 -4.89 4.16 15.80
N VAL A 417 -5.44 2.96 15.89
CA VAL A 417 -4.83 1.84 16.63
C VAL A 417 -4.25 0.85 15.61
N PRO A 418 -2.91 0.70 15.54
CA PRO A 418 -2.26 -0.15 14.56
C PRO A 418 -2.40 -1.62 14.94
N VAL A 419 -2.67 -2.50 13.99
CA VAL A 419 -2.83 -3.95 14.18
C VAL A 419 -2.10 -4.68 13.06
N ASP A 420 -1.13 -5.52 13.44
CA ASP A 420 -0.38 -6.37 12.51
C ASP A 420 -0.69 -7.85 12.76
N LEU A 421 -1.80 -8.29 12.17
CA LEU A 421 -2.31 -9.64 12.34
C LEU A 421 -1.32 -10.71 11.86
N ALA A 422 -0.56 -10.43 10.80
CA ALA A 422 0.43 -11.36 10.27
C ALA A 422 1.57 -11.57 11.27
N LYS A 423 2.08 -10.50 11.91
CA LYS A 423 3.08 -10.64 12.99
C LYS A 423 2.52 -11.29 14.24
N MET A 424 1.30 -10.94 14.66
CA MET A 424 0.64 -11.62 15.77
C MET A 424 0.58 -13.14 15.52
N ARG A 425 0.22 -13.53 14.29
CA ARG A 425 0.13 -14.93 13.88
C ARG A 425 1.48 -15.65 13.79
N LYS A 426 2.56 -14.93 13.45
CA LYS A 426 3.93 -15.45 13.47
C LYS A 426 4.42 -15.72 14.89
N GLN A 427 3.92 -14.99 15.90
CA GLN A 427 4.26 -15.22 17.30
C GLN A 427 3.46 -16.35 17.95
N SER A 428 2.19 -16.52 17.57
CA SER A 428 1.31 -17.56 18.13
C SER A 428 0.25 -17.99 17.13
N SER A 429 -0.12 -19.27 17.17
CA SER A 429 -1.27 -19.78 16.42
C SER A 429 -2.62 -19.51 17.06
N ARG A 430 -2.64 -19.07 18.33
CA ARG A 430 -3.86 -18.80 19.10
C ARG A 430 -3.80 -17.43 19.75
N ALA A 431 -4.95 -16.76 19.78
CA ALA A 431 -5.09 -15.48 20.46
C ALA A 431 -4.79 -15.66 21.96
N PRO A 432 -3.99 -14.77 22.58
CA PRO A 432 -3.93 -14.71 24.02
C PRO A 432 -5.31 -14.39 24.60
N SER A 433 -5.47 -14.53 25.91
CA SER A 433 -6.72 -14.16 26.57
C SER A 433 -7.08 -12.68 26.34
N MET A 434 -8.38 -12.37 26.26
CA MET A 434 -8.91 -11.05 25.90
C MET A 434 -8.61 -9.96 26.95
N ASP A 435 -8.40 -10.36 28.20
CA ASP A 435 -8.05 -9.48 29.34
C ASP A 435 -6.57 -9.06 29.34
N ARG A 436 -5.71 -9.75 28.59
CA ARG A 436 -4.28 -9.44 28.50
C ARG A 436 -3.99 -8.57 27.29
N ALA A 437 -3.10 -7.59 27.43
CA ALA A 437 -2.60 -6.82 26.27
C ALA A 437 -1.91 -7.71 25.23
N TRP A 438 -2.18 -7.47 23.94
CA TRP A 438 -1.62 -8.25 22.84
C TRP A 438 -0.52 -7.45 22.13
N LYS A 439 0.68 -8.05 22.02
CA LYS A 439 1.75 -7.46 21.21
C LYS A 439 1.28 -7.36 19.75
N TYR A 440 1.53 -6.22 19.11
CA TYR A 440 1.07 -5.89 17.76
C TYR A 440 -0.44 -5.68 17.58
N PHE A 441 -1.18 -5.57 18.69
CA PHE A 441 -2.52 -4.97 18.73
C PHE A 441 -2.41 -3.63 19.46
N GLY A 442 -2.21 -2.56 18.71
CA GLY A 442 -2.01 -1.20 19.20
C GLY A 442 -0.58 -0.89 19.66
N THR A 443 0.07 -1.83 20.36
CA THR A 443 1.45 -1.67 20.86
C THR A 443 2.47 -2.27 19.91
N HIS A 444 3.41 -1.44 19.43
CA HIS A 444 4.49 -1.81 18.51
C HIS A 444 5.82 -1.19 18.92
N ASP A 445 6.84 -2.03 19.07
CA ASP A 445 8.21 -1.63 19.43
C ASP A 445 9.12 -1.44 18.21
N GLU A 446 8.62 -1.72 17.01
CA GLU A 446 9.39 -1.66 15.78
C GLU A 446 9.00 -0.51 14.83
N LEU A 447 7.83 0.12 15.01
CA LEU A 447 7.25 1.00 13.98
C LEU A 447 8.04 2.31 13.78
N ARG A 448 8.92 2.73 14.70
CA ARG A 448 9.87 3.82 14.42
C ARG A 448 10.86 3.50 13.30
N GLY A 449 11.05 2.21 12.98
CA GLY A 449 11.85 1.71 11.88
C GLY A 449 11.09 1.53 10.56
N VAL A 450 9.77 1.79 10.55
CA VAL A 450 8.89 1.55 9.41
C VAL A 450 8.16 2.84 9.06
N VAL A 451 8.38 3.37 7.86
CA VAL A 451 7.76 4.64 7.46
C VAL A 451 6.54 4.39 6.59
N PRO A 452 5.32 4.83 6.99
CA PRO A 452 4.14 4.75 6.15
C PRO A 452 4.34 5.54 4.85
N ILE A 453 4.01 4.91 3.72
CA ILE A 453 4.09 5.52 2.39
C ILE A 453 2.75 5.56 1.66
N ALA A 454 1.81 4.68 2.03
CA ALA A 454 0.48 4.67 1.43
C ALA A 454 -0.57 4.11 2.40
N LEU A 455 -1.84 4.46 2.16
CA LEU A 455 -3.01 3.90 2.87
C LEU A 455 -3.88 3.01 1.97
N HIS A 456 -3.48 2.85 0.72
CA HIS A 456 -4.22 2.12 -0.30
C HIS A 456 -3.24 1.41 -1.23
N PHE A 457 -3.63 0.24 -1.74
CA PHE A 457 -2.88 -0.44 -2.80
C PHE A 457 -2.87 0.37 -4.11
N HIS A 458 -3.96 1.11 -4.34
CA HIS A 458 -4.17 1.99 -5.48
C HIS A 458 -4.79 3.32 -5.00
N PRO A 459 -4.39 4.49 -5.51
CA PRO A 459 -4.97 5.76 -5.11
C PRO A 459 -6.50 5.77 -5.20
N PRO A 460 -7.23 6.40 -4.25
CA PRO A 460 -8.69 6.47 -4.24
C PRO A 460 -9.21 7.51 -5.24
N THR A 461 -8.92 7.29 -6.53
CA THR A 461 -9.32 8.12 -7.67
C THR A 461 -9.43 7.24 -8.92
N THR A 462 -9.75 7.84 -10.06
CA THR A 462 -10.04 7.14 -11.34
C THR A 462 -8.79 6.91 -12.19
N VAL A 463 -7.60 7.06 -11.60
CA VAL A 463 -6.34 6.82 -12.32
C VAL A 463 -6.15 5.34 -12.62
N GLU A 464 -5.28 5.04 -13.58
CA GLU A 464 -4.85 3.70 -13.92
C GLU A 464 -3.42 3.43 -13.44
N SER A 465 -3.03 2.15 -13.37
CA SER A 465 -1.64 1.72 -13.12
C SER A 465 -1.35 0.45 -13.93
N PHE A 466 -0.06 0.12 -14.14
CA PHE A 466 0.34 -1.04 -14.93
C PHE A 466 0.64 -2.27 -14.07
N GLY A 467 0.09 -3.41 -14.47
CA GLY A 467 0.37 -4.68 -13.81
C GLY A 467 -0.17 -4.69 -12.38
N SER A 468 0.71 -4.91 -11.40
CA SER A 468 0.33 -4.99 -10.00
C SER A 468 0.17 -3.61 -9.36
N PRO A 469 -0.77 -3.42 -8.42
CA PRO A 469 -0.91 -2.17 -7.69
C PRO A 469 0.39 -1.78 -7.00
N ALA A 470 0.80 -0.52 -7.16
CA ALA A 470 2.04 0.02 -6.61
C ALA A 470 1.82 1.36 -5.91
N MET A 471 0.63 1.58 -5.36
CA MET A 471 0.23 2.75 -4.59
C MET A 471 0.14 4.05 -5.40
N TRP A 472 0.58 4.08 -6.66
CA TRP A 472 0.51 5.23 -7.56
C TRP A 472 -0.48 4.96 -8.70
N GLY A 473 -0.75 6.00 -9.50
CA GLY A 473 -1.40 5.81 -10.79
C GLY A 473 -1.29 7.06 -11.67
N TRP A 474 -1.79 6.97 -12.89
CA TRP A 474 -1.80 8.06 -13.84
C TRP A 474 -3.11 8.19 -14.63
N MET A 475 -3.24 9.27 -15.36
CA MET A 475 -4.29 9.50 -16.34
C MET A 475 -3.63 10.13 -17.58
N MET A 476 -3.94 9.61 -18.75
CA MET A 476 -3.41 10.09 -20.03
C MET A 476 -4.56 10.34 -20.99
N THR A 477 -4.45 11.40 -21.80
CA THR A 477 -5.39 11.70 -22.90
C THR A 477 -4.65 11.67 -24.25
N PRO A 478 -5.26 11.19 -25.36
CA PRO A 478 -6.63 10.68 -25.45
C PRO A 478 -6.84 9.32 -24.77
N ASP A 479 -5.87 8.41 -24.85
CA ASP A 479 -5.95 7.08 -24.24
C ASP A 479 -4.64 6.67 -23.56
N PRO A 480 -4.69 5.94 -22.44
CA PRO A 480 -3.50 5.32 -21.85
C PRO A 480 -2.96 4.22 -22.79
N PRO A 481 -1.64 3.99 -22.78
CA PRO A 481 -1.03 2.95 -23.60
C PRO A 481 -1.55 1.56 -23.20
N GLU A 482 -1.72 0.66 -24.17
CA GLU A 482 -2.19 -0.71 -23.91
C GLU A 482 -1.17 -1.54 -23.13
N VAL A 483 0.13 -1.23 -23.32
CA VAL A 483 1.25 -1.97 -22.75
C VAL A 483 2.17 -1.02 -22.01
N GLY A 484 2.60 -1.44 -20.83
CA GLY A 484 3.55 -0.72 -20.00
C GLY A 484 4.05 -1.61 -18.86
N PHE A 485 5.28 -1.34 -18.42
CA PHE A 485 5.93 -2.00 -17.29
C PHE A 485 6.33 -0.94 -16.30
N GLN A 486 6.17 -1.25 -15.02
CA GLN A 486 6.58 -0.36 -13.95
C GLN A 486 7.63 -1.01 -13.07
N ALA A 487 8.57 -0.19 -12.61
CA ALA A 487 9.53 -0.53 -11.56
C ALA A 487 9.41 0.51 -10.45
N VAL A 488 9.40 0.05 -9.20
CA VAL A 488 9.25 0.87 -8.01
C VAL A 488 10.50 0.72 -7.16
N ARG A 489 11.11 1.84 -6.80
CA ARG A 489 12.29 1.88 -5.93
C ARG A 489 12.00 2.80 -4.75
N ILE A 490 12.08 2.25 -3.55
CA ILE A 490 11.81 2.99 -2.32
C ILE A 490 13.07 3.00 -1.49
N ARG A 491 13.39 4.17 -0.94
CA ARG A 491 14.50 4.37 -0.02
C ARG A 491 14.04 5.25 1.13
N ALA A 492 14.54 4.96 2.32
CA ALA A 492 14.38 5.83 3.47
C ALA A 492 15.74 5.98 4.15
N ASP A 493 16.25 7.21 4.17
CA ASP A 493 17.54 7.55 4.76
C ASP A 493 17.33 8.36 6.04
N ARG A 494 18.30 8.31 6.96
CA ARG A 494 18.30 9.24 8.09
C ARG A 494 18.78 10.60 7.61
N PRO A 495 18.08 11.71 7.91
CA PRO A 495 18.62 13.03 7.64
C PRO A 495 19.88 13.25 8.51
N SER A 496 20.83 14.04 7.99
CA SER A 496 22.08 14.38 8.71
C SER A 496 21.86 15.17 10.00
N SER A 497 20.67 15.73 10.20
CA SER A 497 20.24 16.41 11.42
C SER A 497 18.79 16.05 11.73
N THR A 498 18.49 15.64 12.95
CA THR A 498 17.10 15.43 13.38
C THR A 498 16.38 16.77 13.58
N ALA A 499 15.05 16.76 13.54
CA ALA A 499 14.25 17.94 13.87
C ALA A 499 14.50 18.40 15.32
N GLU A 500 14.73 17.46 16.24
CA GLU A 500 15.12 17.75 17.62
C GLU A 500 16.51 18.40 17.71
N ASP A 501 17.50 17.93 16.92
CA ASP A 501 18.82 18.57 16.86
C ASP A 501 18.72 20.02 16.39
N LEU A 502 17.88 20.27 15.38
CA LEU A 502 17.65 21.62 14.87
C LEU A 502 16.92 22.49 15.91
N LYS A 503 15.98 21.94 16.66
CA LYS A 503 15.29 22.65 17.74
C LYS A 503 16.26 22.99 18.88
N ARG A 504 17.09 22.03 19.31
CA ARG A 504 18.12 22.22 20.34
C ARG A 504 19.19 23.23 19.93
N LYS A 505 19.54 23.29 18.64
CA LYS A 505 20.43 24.33 18.09
C LYS A 505 19.79 25.73 18.06
N ARG A 506 18.46 25.82 17.99
CA ARG A 506 17.71 27.09 17.95
C ARG A 506 17.41 27.65 19.34
N GLU A 507 17.40 26.81 20.38
CA GLU A 507 17.25 27.29 21.75
C GLU A 507 18.56 27.97 22.20
N PRO A 508 18.55 29.28 22.50
CA PRO A 508 19.76 29.96 22.96
C PRO A 508 20.22 29.29 24.24
N GLN A 509 21.48 28.83 24.25
CA GLN A 509 22.11 28.32 25.46
C GLN A 509 22.07 29.43 26.52
N LYS A 510 21.14 29.32 27.47
CA LYS A 510 21.17 30.15 28.67
C LYS A 510 22.44 29.77 29.43
N LYS A 511 23.45 30.64 29.32
CA LYS A 511 24.67 30.59 30.13
C LYS A 511 24.38 31.11 31.52
#